data_AF-A0A2E0YEU0-F1
#
_entry.id   AF-A0A2E0YEU0-F1
#
_cell.length_a   1.000
_cell.length_b   1.000
_cell.length_c   1.000
_cell.angle_alpha   90.00
_cell.angle_beta   90.00
_cell.angle_gamma   90.00
#
_symmetry.space_group_name_H-M   'P 1'
#
loop_
_entity.id
_entity.type
_entity.pdbx_description
1 polymer ?
#
loop_
_entity_poly.entity_id
_entity_poly.type
_entity_poly.pdbx_seq_one_letter_code
_entity_poly.pdbx_strand_id
1 'polypeptide(L)'
;MPFCRECGKKVDDSWLHCPHCGSQQPIERQSSVLIQDSVVTNETNITIYNDPEIITRGVIAAIVEYNGDKNQSQVQLPQPSKEVAKSMIPRMSIGERFALIVRCNPSMWNWSAEIPVLGTAVIPWRTRLKAGSVGGGVPAVVLATKGGGVIAAGRSVGPIRVTAGSKDNNWRQGHKEKGGSHPRLPLELERIHIPFASIKSSKVSHLINRQSTMSWITKEEYLELMSLKY
;
A
#
# COMPACT_ATOMS: atom_id res chain seq x y z
N MET A 1 5.31 -20.06 39.67
CA MET A 1 4.78 -20.43 38.34
C MET A 1 3.47 -19.69 38.15
N PRO A 2 3.44 -18.64 37.33
CA PRO A 2 2.24 -17.85 37.11
C PRO A 2 1.27 -18.59 36.17
N PHE A 3 -0.02 -18.29 36.31
CA PHE A 3 -1.08 -18.78 35.44
C PHE A 3 -1.79 -17.60 34.81
N CYS A 4 -2.17 -17.73 33.55
CA CYS A 4 -2.99 -16.74 32.87
C CYS A 4 -4.32 -16.61 33.59
N ARG A 5 -4.68 -15.40 34.01
CA ARG A 5 -5.94 -15.12 34.71
C ARG A 5 -7.19 -15.36 33.87
N GLU A 6 -7.06 -15.29 32.54
CA GLU A 6 -8.19 -15.46 31.61
C GLU A 6 -8.45 -16.92 31.24
N CYS A 7 -7.40 -17.71 30.99
CA CYS A 7 -7.56 -19.08 30.49
C CYS A 7 -7.03 -20.17 31.44
N GLY A 8 -6.50 -19.80 32.60
CA GLY A 8 -6.04 -20.73 33.64
C GLY A 8 -4.82 -21.58 33.26
N LYS A 9 -4.19 -21.34 32.10
CA LYS A 9 -3.01 -22.09 31.64
C LYS A 9 -1.74 -21.48 32.21
N LYS A 10 -0.72 -22.32 32.43
CA LYS A 10 0.61 -21.88 32.87
C LYS A 10 1.20 -20.89 31.86
N VAL A 11 1.77 -19.81 32.37
CA VAL A 11 2.50 -18.80 31.59
C VAL A 11 3.85 -18.54 32.26
N ASP A 12 4.69 -17.75 31.61
CA ASP A 12 5.95 -17.26 32.18
C ASP A 12 5.78 -15.79 32.57
N ASP A 13 6.42 -15.36 33.67
CA ASP A 13 6.32 -13.99 34.19
C ASP A 13 6.96 -12.96 33.23
N SER A 14 7.86 -13.40 32.35
CA SER A 14 8.46 -12.56 31.30
C SER A 14 7.54 -12.30 30.10
N TRP A 15 6.41 -13.00 29.99
CA TRP A 15 5.56 -12.93 28.81
C TRP A 15 4.57 -11.78 28.87
N LEU A 16 4.68 -10.83 27.93
CA LEU A 16 3.69 -9.74 27.79
C LEU A 16 2.28 -10.23 27.44
N HIS A 17 2.16 -11.37 26.76
CA HIS A 17 0.89 -11.92 26.31
C HIS A 17 0.85 -13.43 26.52
N CYS A 18 -0.30 -13.98 26.91
CA CYS A 18 -0.50 -15.42 26.99
C CYS A 18 -0.53 -16.02 25.57
N PRO A 19 0.30 -17.03 25.24
CA PRO A 19 0.31 -17.63 23.90
C PRO A 19 -0.92 -18.48 23.62
N HIS A 20 -1.72 -18.82 24.64
CA HIS A 20 -2.87 -19.69 24.48
C HIS A 20 -4.18 -18.93 24.22
N CYS A 21 -4.33 -17.71 24.72
CA CYS A 21 -5.54 -16.91 24.55
C CYS A 21 -5.28 -15.47 24.09
N GLY A 22 -4.03 -15.03 24.06
CA GLY A 22 -3.65 -13.68 23.63
C GLY A 22 -3.82 -12.59 24.69
N SER A 23 -4.26 -12.91 25.91
CA SER A 23 -4.46 -11.90 26.95
C SER A 23 -3.15 -11.32 27.47
N GLN A 24 -3.11 -10.00 27.66
CA GLN A 24 -1.95 -9.30 28.18
C GLN A 24 -1.70 -9.71 29.64
N GLN A 25 -0.45 -10.05 29.97
CA GLN A 25 -0.08 -10.33 31.35
C GLN A 25 0.35 -9.05 32.08
N PRO A 26 0.02 -8.89 33.36
CA PRO A 26 0.43 -7.72 34.14
C PRO A 26 1.94 -7.76 34.40
N ILE A 27 2.68 -6.82 33.82
CA ILE A 27 4.10 -6.63 34.11
C ILE A 27 4.21 -5.89 35.46
N GLU A 28 4.75 -6.54 36.48
CA GLU A 28 5.17 -5.85 37.70
C GLU A 28 6.31 -4.88 37.34
N ARG A 29 6.07 -3.58 37.55
CA ARG A 29 7.02 -2.50 37.28
C ARG A 29 8.23 -2.65 38.20
N GLN A 30 9.42 -2.82 37.63
CA GLN A 30 10.67 -2.48 38.31
C GLN A 30 11.30 -1.23 37.69
N SER A 31 11.47 -0.26 38.59
CA SER A 31 12.32 0.93 38.67
C SER A 31 12.99 1.47 37.41
N SER A 32 12.61 2.73 37.12
CA SER A 32 13.22 3.68 36.19
C SER A 32 14.76 3.75 36.25
N VAL A 33 15.41 3.60 35.10
CA VAL A 33 16.78 4.10 34.88
C VAL A 33 16.67 5.47 34.22
N LEU A 34 17.15 6.50 34.93
CA LEU A 34 17.35 7.86 34.43
C LEU A 34 18.66 7.90 33.64
N ILE A 35 18.60 8.27 32.35
CA ILE A 35 19.76 8.78 31.61
C ILE A 35 19.43 10.23 31.26
N GLN A 36 20.12 11.17 31.89
CA GLN A 36 20.14 12.58 31.53
C GLN A 36 21.33 12.81 30.59
N ASP A 37 21.06 13.36 29.41
CA ASP A 37 21.98 14.30 28.77
C ASP A 37 21.16 15.37 28.05
N SER A 38 21.61 16.61 28.21
CA SER A 38 20.84 17.83 27.92
C SER A 38 21.12 18.37 26.52
N VAL A 39 20.06 18.82 25.83
CA VAL A 39 19.88 20.12 25.12
C VAL A 39 18.79 19.99 24.02
N VAL A 40 17.55 20.37 24.38
CA VAL A 40 16.53 21.21 23.69
C VAL A 40 16.54 21.22 22.13
N THR A 41 15.49 20.90 21.35
CA THR A 41 14.09 21.38 21.38
C THR A 41 13.17 20.59 20.41
N ASN A 42 11.87 20.66 20.70
CA ASN A 42 10.69 20.37 19.88
C ASN A 42 10.22 18.92 19.75
N GLU A 43 9.03 18.73 20.35
CA GLU A 43 8.14 17.58 20.32
C GLU A 43 8.10 16.91 18.94
N THR A 44 8.83 15.81 18.82
CA THR A 44 8.49 14.76 17.86
C THR A 44 8.02 13.58 18.69
N ASN A 45 6.77 13.16 18.48
CA ASN A 45 6.34 11.84 18.89
C ASN A 45 7.27 10.84 18.19
N ILE A 46 8.31 10.38 18.89
CA ILE A 46 9.17 9.29 18.41
C ILE A 46 8.30 8.04 18.42
N THR A 47 7.63 7.81 17.29
CA THR A 47 6.94 6.57 17.02
C THR A 47 8.05 5.59 16.68
N ILE A 48 8.37 4.66 17.59
CA ILE A 48 9.34 3.60 17.32
C ILE A 48 8.71 2.72 16.23
N TYR A 49 9.09 2.96 14.98
CA TYR A 49 8.74 2.08 13.88
C TYR A 49 9.66 0.88 13.96
N ASN A 50 9.07 -0.31 14.15
CA ASN A 50 9.75 -1.57 13.84
C ASN A 50 9.92 -1.65 12.32
N ASP A 51 10.86 -0.87 11.80
CA ASP A 51 11.27 -0.92 10.41
C ASP A 51 12.11 -2.20 10.23
N PRO A 52 11.61 -3.20 9.49
CA PRO A 52 12.32 -4.44 9.29
C PRO A 52 13.66 -4.23 8.58
N GLU A 53 13.89 -3.15 7.80
CA GLU A 53 15.21 -2.87 7.23
C GLU A 53 16.21 -2.39 8.28
N ILE A 54 15.78 -1.52 9.21
CA ILE A 54 16.63 -1.05 10.31
C ILE A 54 16.94 -2.22 11.25
N ILE A 55 15.94 -3.05 11.55
CA ILE A 55 16.11 -4.25 12.36
C ILE A 55 17.03 -5.25 11.64
N THR A 56 16.85 -5.47 10.33
CA THR A 56 17.69 -6.41 9.57
C THR A 56 19.12 -5.92 9.46
N ARG A 57 19.34 -4.62 9.23
CA ARG A 57 20.69 -4.03 9.24
C ARG A 57 21.31 -4.12 10.63
N GLY A 58 20.56 -3.86 11.68
CA GLY A 58 21.01 -4.01 13.07
C GLY A 58 21.37 -5.46 13.41
N VAL A 59 20.57 -6.43 12.95
CA VAL A 59 20.83 -7.87 13.13
C VAL A 59 22.03 -8.32 12.29
N ILE A 60 22.18 -7.85 11.05
CA ILE A 60 23.35 -8.16 10.22
C ILE A 60 24.61 -7.54 10.83
N ALA A 61 24.57 -6.29 11.28
CA ALA A 61 25.67 -5.63 11.95
C ALA A 61 26.05 -6.38 13.24
N ALA A 62 25.07 -6.77 14.05
CA ALA A 62 25.30 -7.57 15.26
C ALA A 62 25.83 -8.98 14.97
N ILE A 63 25.39 -9.64 13.89
CA ILE A 63 25.93 -10.94 13.47
C ILE A 63 27.36 -10.80 12.94
N VAL A 64 27.67 -9.71 12.23
CA VAL A 64 29.02 -9.42 11.73
C VAL A 64 29.97 -9.07 12.89
N GLU A 65 29.51 -8.29 13.87
CA GLU A 65 30.26 -7.99 15.09
C GLU A 65 30.45 -9.23 15.97
N TYR A 66 29.43 -10.09 16.10
CA TYR A 66 29.50 -11.33 16.88
C TYR A 66 30.39 -12.40 16.26
N ASN A 67 30.51 -12.42 14.92
CA ASN A 67 31.34 -13.37 14.18
C ASN A 67 32.78 -12.90 13.94
N GLY A 68 33.31 -12.04 14.82
CA GLY A 68 34.72 -11.65 14.82
C GLY A 68 35.66 -12.82 14.50
N ASP A 69 36.34 -12.70 13.36
CA ASP A 69 37.50 -13.46 12.89
C ASP A 69 37.46 -14.99 12.87
N LYS A 70 36.29 -15.65 12.75
CA LYS A 70 36.29 -17.12 12.54
C LYS A 70 35.38 -17.60 11.42
N ASN A 71 36.06 -18.17 10.41
CA ASN A 71 35.58 -19.06 9.33
C ASN A 71 34.98 -18.42 8.09
N GLN A 72 35.88 -18.13 7.15
CA GLN A 72 35.66 -17.65 5.80
C GLN A 72 35.18 -18.73 4.81
N SER A 73 34.43 -19.75 5.23
CA SER A 73 34.02 -20.83 4.31
C SER A 73 32.64 -21.38 4.61
N GLN A 74 31.78 -21.26 3.59
CA GLN A 74 30.47 -21.92 3.43
C GLN A 74 29.33 -21.44 4.35
N VAL A 75 28.82 -20.24 4.08
CA VAL A 75 27.42 -19.91 4.37
C VAL A 75 26.67 -19.86 3.03
N GLN A 76 26.00 -20.95 2.66
CA GLN A 76 24.95 -20.86 1.64
C GLN A 76 23.75 -20.18 2.28
N LEU A 77 23.45 -18.94 1.86
CA LEU A 77 22.23 -18.27 2.28
C LEU A 77 21.02 -19.11 1.86
N PRO A 78 20.10 -19.47 2.78
CA PRO A 78 18.86 -20.10 2.40
C PRO A 78 18.09 -19.14 1.48
N GLN A 79 17.74 -19.61 0.28
CA GLN A 79 16.90 -18.82 -0.62
C GLN A 79 15.54 -18.56 0.07
N PRO A 80 15.07 -17.30 0.12
CA PRO A 80 13.80 -17.00 0.77
C PRO A 80 12.66 -17.76 0.06
N SER A 81 11.78 -18.34 0.85
CA SER A 81 10.57 -18.99 0.33
C SER A 81 9.76 -18.00 -0.52
N LYS A 82 8.97 -18.51 -1.47
CA LYS A 82 8.13 -17.68 -2.38
C LYS A 82 7.21 -16.70 -1.64
N GLU A 83 6.90 -16.95 -0.37
CA GLU A 83 6.13 -16.06 0.50
C GLU A 83 6.95 -14.87 1.01
N VAL A 84 8.22 -15.09 1.39
CA VAL A 84 9.15 -14.03 1.80
C VAL A 84 9.54 -13.15 0.61
N ALA A 85 9.72 -13.73 -0.58
CA ALA A 85 9.98 -12.96 -1.81
C ALA A 85 8.82 -12.00 -2.18
N LYS A 86 7.57 -12.36 -1.84
CA LYS A 86 6.40 -11.48 -2.00
C LYS A 86 6.38 -10.32 -0.99
N SER A 87 6.98 -10.53 0.18
CA SER A 87 7.15 -9.54 1.26
C SER A 87 8.29 -8.56 0.97
N MET A 88 9.26 -8.95 0.14
CA MET A 88 10.44 -8.14 -0.24
C MET A 88 10.17 -7.15 -1.39
N ILE A 89 8.92 -6.99 -1.84
CA ILE A 89 8.59 -5.87 -2.74
C ILE A 89 8.60 -4.60 -1.86
N PRO A 90 9.50 -3.63 -2.11
CA PRO A 90 9.55 -2.41 -1.31
C PRO A 90 8.17 -1.76 -1.32
N ARG A 91 7.54 -1.65 -0.14
CA ARG A 91 6.32 -0.86 -0.01
C ARG A 91 6.73 0.59 -0.13
N MET A 92 6.27 1.26 -1.20
CA MET A 92 6.43 2.70 -1.38
C MET A 92 6.20 3.45 -0.06
N SER A 93 7.21 4.25 0.32
CA SER A 93 7.14 5.10 1.50
C SER A 93 6.02 6.11 1.33
N ILE A 94 5.52 6.66 2.43
CA ILE A 94 4.43 7.65 2.37
C ILE A 94 4.87 8.90 1.59
N GLY A 95 6.14 9.31 1.72
CA GLY A 95 6.70 10.48 1.03
C GLY A 95 6.77 10.34 -0.50
N GLU A 96 6.80 9.12 -1.01
CA GLU A 96 6.83 8.85 -2.46
C GLU A 96 5.43 8.78 -3.08
N ARG A 97 4.37 8.71 -2.27
CA ARG A 97 2.98 8.57 -2.76
C ARG A 97 2.49 9.89 -3.33
N PHE A 98 2.49 9.99 -4.65
CA PHE A 98 2.07 11.20 -5.33
C PHE A 98 0.71 11.05 -6.01
N ALA A 99 0.58 10.05 -6.89
CA ALA A 99 -0.63 9.84 -7.68
C ALA A 99 -1.13 8.39 -7.58
N LEU A 100 -2.36 8.16 -8.05
CA LEU A 100 -2.98 6.85 -8.12
C LEU A 100 -3.05 6.38 -9.58
N ILE A 101 -2.64 5.14 -9.81
CA ILE A 101 -3.01 4.43 -11.03
C ILE A 101 -4.17 3.49 -10.71
N VAL A 102 -5.21 3.58 -11.53
CA VAL A 102 -6.47 2.87 -11.34
C VAL A 102 -6.74 2.04 -12.58
N ARG A 103 -7.10 0.76 -12.39
CA ARG A 103 -7.30 -0.16 -13.51
C ARG A 103 -8.75 -0.25 -13.92
N CYS A 104 -8.96 -0.21 -15.23
CA CYS A 104 -10.24 -0.42 -15.88
C CYS A 104 -10.14 -1.62 -16.83
N ASN A 105 -11.18 -2.45 -16.92
CA ASN A 105 -11.34 -3.34 -18.07
C ASN A 105 -12.44 -2.78 -18.98
N PRO A 106 -12.09 -2.17 -20.13
CA PRO A 106 -13.07 -1.60 -21.06
C PRO A 106 -14.09 -2.62 -21.56
N SER A 107 -13.76 -3.91 -21.57
CA SER A 107 -14.70 -4.95 -22.01
C SER A 107 -15.79 -5.26 -20.98
N MET A 108 -15.63 -4.83 -19.72
CA MET A 108 -16.54 -5.13 -18.61
C MET A 108 -17.36 -3.92 -18.17
N TRP A 109 -16.91 -2.71 -18.52
CA TRP A 109 -17.53 -1.45 -18.15
C TRP A 109 -17.59 -0.50 -19.33
N ASN A 110 -18.76 0.07 -19.59
CA ASN A 110 -18.94 1.13 -20.57
C ASN A 110 -18.44 2.48 -20.03
N TRP A 111 -17.12 2.59 -19.80
CA TRP A 111 -16.47 3.79 -19.28
C TRP A 111 -16.73 5.04 -20.15
N SER A 112 -16.87 4.83 -21.46
CA SER A 112 -17.15 5.89 -22.44
C SER A 112 -18.59 6.42 -22.37
N ALA A 113 -19.50 5.80 -21.64
CA ALA A 113 -20.81 6.40 -21.35
C ALA A 113 -20.77 7.28 -20.08
N GLU A 114 -19.84 7.00 -19.17
CA GLU A 114 -19.79 7.58 -17.82
C GLU A 114 -18.86 8.80 -17.75
N ILE A 115 -17.73 8.74 -18.44
CA ILE A 115 -16.81 9.87 -18.55
C ILE A 115 -17.15 10.56 -19.86
N PRO A 116 -17.53 11.85 -19.93
CA PRO A 116 -17.93 12.51 -21.18
C PRO A 116 -16.75 12.78 -22.12
N VAL A 117 -17.01 13.01 -23.41
CA VAL A 117 -15.96 13.38 -24.38
C VAL A 117 -15.33 14.73 -24.03
N LEU A 118 -16.15 15.66 -23.53
CA LEU A 118 -15.74 16.99 -23.09
C LEU A 118 -16.16 17.19 -21.63
N GLY A 119 -15.27 17.79 -20.84
CA GLY A 119 -15.47 18.02 -19.41
C GLY A 119 -15.06 16.86 -18.52
N THR A 120 -15.48 16.92 -17.26
CA THR A 120 -15.17 15.92 -16.23
C THR A 120 -16.42 15.21 -15.73
N ALA A 121 -16.23 14.00 -15.19
CA ALA A 121 -17.25 13.29 -14.45
C ALA A 121 -16.69 12.74 -13.14
N VAL A 122 -17.51 12.73 -12.09
CA VAL A 122 -17.14 12.15 -10.80
C VAL A 122 -17.58 10.70 -10.74
N ILE A 123 -16.62 9.79 -10.82
CA ILE A 123 -16.87 8.34 -10.81
C ILE A 123 -16.50 7.79 -9.44
N PRO A 124 -17.44 7.12 -8.72
CA PRO A 124 -17.13 6.43 -7.48
C PRO A 124 -16.37 5.13 -7.80
N TRP A 125 -15.05 5.15 -7.66
CA TRP A 125 -14.22 4.02 -8.03
C TRP A 125 -13.98 3.08 -6.87
N ARG A 126 -14.28 1.78 -7.00
CA ARG A 126 -14.00 0.81 -5.94
C ARG A 126 -12.53 0.75 -5.59
N THR A 127 -12.27 0.67 -4.31
CA THR A 127 -10.91 0.60 -3.78
C THR A 127 -10.80 -0.41 -2.64
N ARG A 128 -9.57 -0.85 -2.41
CA ARG A 128 -9.15 -1.60 -1.22
C ARG A 128 -8.28 -0.76 -0.28
N LEU A 129 -8.06 0.51 -0.63
CA LEU A 129 -7.32 1.44 0.21
C LEU A 129 -8.13 1.75 1.48
N LYS A 130 -7.41 2.02 2.57
CA LYS A 130 -8.04 2.32 3.87
C LYS A 130 -8.69 3.70 3.83
N ALA A 131 -9.81 3.87 4.53
CA ALA A 131 -10.39 5.20 4.73
C ALA A 131 -9.34 6.17 5.30
N GLY A 132 -9.35 7.42 4.84
CA GLY A 132 -8.36 8.43 5.20
C GLY A 132 -6.97 8.30 4.54
N SER A 133 -6.70 7.21 3.81
CA SER A 133 -5.38 7.03 3.17
C SER A 133 -5.18 7.83 1.88
N VAL A 134 -6.25 8.41 1.33
CA VAL A 134 -6.23 9.25 0.12
C VAL A 134 -6.90 10.58 0.46
N GLY A 135 -6.14 11.67 0.35
CA GLY A 135 -6.67 13.04 0.50
C GLY A 135 -7.47 13.49 -0.72
N GLY A 136 -8.10 14.65 -0.64
CA GLY A 136 -8.65 15.33 -1.81
C GLY A 136 -7.54 15.92 -2.69
N GLY A 137 -7.75 15.94 -4.00
CA GLY A 137 -6.81 16.51 -4.97
C GLY A 137 -5.66 15.60 -5.38
N VAL A 138 -5.62 14.35 -4.91
CA VAL A 138 -4.59 13.37 -5.31
C VAL A 138 -4.77 13.04 -6.79
N PRO A 139 -3.76 13.25 -7.67
CA PRO A 139 -3.88 12.93 -9.07
C PRO A 139 -4.16 11.45 -9.31
N ALA A 140 -4.94 11.14 -10.33
CA ALA A 140 -5.32 9.79 -10.68
C ALA A 140 -5.30 9.57 -12.19
N VAL A 141 -4.89 8.37 -12.60
CA VAL A 141 -4.84 7.95 -13.99
C VAL A 141 -5.54 6.61 -14.15
N VAL A 142 -6.40 6.49 -15.15
CA VAL A 142 -7.12 5.27 -15.48
C VAL A 142 -6.40 4.51 -16.58
N LEU A 143 -5.76 3.40 -16.19
CA LEU A 143 -5.11 2.46 -17.10
C LEU A 143 -6.09 1.37 -17.51
N ALA A 144 -6.41 1.32 -18.80
CA ALA A 144 -7.15 0.24 -19.42
C ALA A 144 -6.27 -1.03 -19.52
N THR A 145 -6.81 -2.12 -18.98
CA THR A 145 -6.22 -3.46 -19.06
C THR A 145 -6.32 -4.03 -20.47
N LYS A 146 -5.65 -5.16 -20.73
CA LYS A 146 -5.66 -5.85 -22.05
C LYS A 146 -5.15 -4.99 -23.22
N GLY A 147 -4.17 -4.13 -22.96
CA GLY A 147 -3.54 -3.32 -24.01
C GLY A 147 -4.27 -2.02 -24.37
N GLY A 148 -5.18 -1.54 -23.52
CA GLY A 148 -5.97 -0.34 -23.81
C GLY A 148 -5.27 1.00 -23.56
N GLY A 149 -4.12 1.01 -22.89
CA GLY A 149 -3.39 2.26 -22.58
C GLY A 149 -4.06 3.08 -21.48
N VAL A 150 -3.83 4.40 -21.45
CA VAL A 150 -4.56 5.30 -20.54
C VAL A 150 -5.78 5.88 -21.25
N ILE A 151 -6.92 5.85 -20.56
CA ILE A 151 -8.23 6.27 -21.10
C ILE A 151 -8.85 7.48 -20.39
N ALA A 152 -8.35 7.81 -19.19
CA ALA A 152 -8.80 8.96 -18.43
C ALA A 152 -7.75 9.38 -17.39
N ALA A 153 -7.78 10.65 -16.99
CA ALA A 153 -6.97 11.19 -15.91
C ALA A 153 -7.76 12.24 -15.13
N GLY A 154 -7.29 12.59 -13.94
CA GLY A 154 -7.92 13.59 -13.11
C GLY A 154 -7.45 13.48 -11.68
N ARG A 155 -8.36 13.51 -10.70
CA ARG A 155 -8.01 13.58 -9.27
C ARG A 155 -9.08 13.01 -8.35
N SER A 156 -8.69 12.68 -7.12
CA SER A 156 -9.64 12.42 -6.04
C SER A 156 -10.36 13.71 -5.64
N VAL A 157 -11.66 13.61 -5.34
CA VAL A 157 -12.49 14.77 -4.95
C VAL A 157 -12.88 14.74 -3.48
N GLY A 158 -12.69 13.60 -2.81
CA GLY A 158 -13.13 13.42 -1.44
C GLY A 158 -12.66 12.10 -0.83
N PRO A 159 -13.07 11.82 0.41
CA PRO A 159 -12.63 10.64 1.13
C PRO A 159 -13.24 9.36 0.56
N ILE A 160 -12.61 8.24 0.88
CA ILE A 160 -13.16 6.91 0.61
C ILE A 160 -14.42 6.71 1.45
N ARG A 161 -15.53 6.37 0.80
CA ARG A 161 -16.83 6.12 1.45
C ARG A 161 -17.37 4.76 1.05
N VAL A 162 -18.03 4.08 1.98
CA VAL A 162 -18.81 2.89 1.64
C VAL A 162 -20.07 3.37 0.93
N THR A 163 -20.23 2.93 -0.32
CA THR A 163 -21.38 3.27 -1.16
C THR A 163 -21.91 1.99 -1.78
N ALA A 164 -23.20 1.96 -2.13
CA ALA A 164 -23.73 0.88 -2.95
C ALA A 164 -23.13 0.95 -4.37
N GLY A 165 -22.98 -0.20 -5.02
CA GLY A 165 -22.72 -0.21 -6.47
C GLY A 165 -23.87 0.46 -7.23
N SER A 166 -23.58 1.02 -8.40
CA SER A 166 -24.65 1.52 -9.28
C SER A 166 -25.55 0.35 -9.68
N LYS A 167 -26.88 0.59 -9.66
CA LYS A 167 -27.88 -0.35 -10.18
C LYS A 167 -27.88 -0.38 -11.71
N ASP A 168 -27.13 0.52 -12.36
CA ASP A 168 -27.19 0.76 -13.79
C ASP A 168 -26.38 -0.26 -14.59
N ASN A 169 -26.90 -0.55 -15.78
CA ASN A 169 -26.50 -1.65 -16.68
C ASN A 169 -25.15 -1.43 -17.41
N ASN A 170 -24.39 -0.39 -17.06
CA ASN A 170 -23.10 -0.11 -17.71
C ASN A 170 -22.02 -1.15 -17.37
N TRP A 171 -22.29 -2.02 -16.39
CA TRP A 171 -21.45 -3.16 -16.02
C TRP A 171 -22.01 -4.48 -16.56
N ARG A 172 -21.16 -5.29 -17.20
CA ARG A 172 -21.52 -6.66 -17.59
C ARG A 172 -21.82 -7.53 -16.35
N GLN A 173 -22.70 -8.53 -16.52
CA GLN A 173 -23.05 -9.47 -15.45
C GLN A 173 -21.81 -10.19 -14.91
N GLY A 174 -21.74 -10.35 -13.57
CA GLY A 174 -20.58 -10.97 -12.88
C GLY A 174 -19.46 -10.00 -12.47
N HIS A 175 -19.57 -8.69 -12.78
CA HIS A 175 -18.55 -7.74 -12.37
C HIS A 175 -18.66 -7.33 -10.89
N LYS A 176 -17.49 -7.19 -10.26
CA LYS A 176 -17.27 -6.77 -8.86
C LYS A 176 -17.85 -5.39 -8.51
N GLU A 177 -18.24 -4.60 -9.51
CA GLU A 177 -18.85 -3.27 -9.31
C GLU A 177 -20.37 -3.27 -9.31
N LYS A 178 -21.00 -4.35 -9.78
CA LYS A 178 -22.45 -4.44 -10.07
C LYS A 178 -23.32 -4.60 -8.82
N GLY A 179 -22.76 -4.90 -7.65
CA GLY A 179 -23.55 -5.15 -6.45
C GLY A 179 -22.76 -5.04 -5.15
N GLY A 180 -23.49 -4.76 -4.07
CA GLY A 180 -22.95 -4.69 -2.71
C GLY A 180 -22.39 -3.32 -2.31
N SER A 181 -22.39 -3.10 -0.99
CA SER A 181 -21.75 -1.94 -0.38
C SER A 181 -20.25 -2.15 -0.32
N HIS A 182 -19.49 -1.29 -1.00
CA HIS A 182 -18.04 -1.37 -1.06
C HIS A 182 -17.41 0.01 -0.82
N PRO A 183 -16.17 0.05 -0.29
CA PRO A 183 -15.41 1.29 -0.25
C PRO A 183 -15.13 1.80 -1.66
N ARG A 184 -15.48 3.06 -1.92
CA ARG A 184 -15.25 3.75 -3.20
C ARG A 184 -14.58 5.10 -2.96
N LEU A 185 -13.61 5.42 -3.81
CA LEU A 185 -12.94 6.70 -3.88
C LEU A 185 -13.57 7.51 -5.04
N PRO A 186 -14.17 8.69 -4.77
CA PRO A 186 -14.68 9.53 -5.84
C PRO A 186 -13.51 10.14 -6.63
N LEU A 187 -13.47 9.88 -7.93
CA LEU A 187 -12.49 10.41 -8.87
C LEU A 187 -13.19 11.33 -9.88
N GLU A 188 -12.79 12.59 -9.90
CA GLU A 188 -13.12 13.51 -11.00
C GLU A 188 -12.18 13.19 -12.16
N LEU A 189 -12.74 12.77 -13.29
CA LEU A 189 -11.99 12.26 -14.43
C LEU A 189 -12.42 12.95 -15.73
N GLU A 190 -11.43 13.30 -16.55
CA GLU A 190 -11.59 13.67 -17.95
C GLU A 190 -11.05 12.56 -18.85
N ARG A 191 -11.59 12.44 -20.07
CA ARG A 191 -11.04 11.51 -21.06
C ARG A 191 -9.71 12.02 -21.57
N ILE A 192 -8.73 11.12 -21.56
CA ILE A 192 -7.45 11.32 -22.26
C ILE A 192 -7.11 10.04 -23.02
N HIS A 193 -6.21 10.11 -23.98
CA HIS A 193 -5.72 8.93 -24.66
C HIS A 193 -4.20 8.89 -24.64
N ILE A 194 -3.63 7.86 -24.02
CA ILE A 194 -2.22 7.53 -24.13
C ILE A 194 -2.13 6.10 -24.67
N PRO A 195 -1.61 5.91 -25.90
CA PRO A 195 -1.55 4.59 -26.51
C PRO A 195 -0.73 3.62 -25.67
N PHE A 196 -1.17 2.36 -25.62
CA PHE A 196 -0.45 1.30 -24.92
C PHE A 196 1.00 1.13 -25.42
N ALA A 197 1.21 1.29 -26.73
CA ALA A 197 2.53 1.21 -27.33
C ALA A 197 3.50 2.25 -26.73
N SER A 198 3.05 3.51 -26.59
CA SER A 198 3.85 4.59 -26.01
C SER A 198 4.27 4.29 -24.57
N ILE A 199 3.36 3.75 -23.76
CA ILE A 199 3.67 3.35 -22.38
C ILE A 199 4.65 2.18 -22.38
N LYS A 200 4.46 1.20 -23.26
CA LYS A 200 5.31 0.01 -23.36
C LYS A 200 6.76 0.35 -23.77
N SER A 201 6.95 1.37 -24.61
CA SER A 201 8.29 1.84 -25.00
C SER A 201 8.92 2.83 -24.00
N SER A 202 8.19 3.24 -22.97
CA SER A 202 8.65 4.24 -21.99
C SER A 202 9.32 3.63 -20.75
N LYS A 203 9.91 4.49 -19.92
CA LYS A 203 10.47 4.12 -18.60
C LYS A 203 9.42 3.63 -17.62
N VAL A 204 8.15 3.99 -17.83
CA VAL A 204 7.02 3.58 -16.99
C VAL A 204 6.29 2.34 -17.50
N SER A 205 6.87 1.60 -18.45
CA SER A 205 6.32 0.33 -18.96
C SER A 205 6.02 -0.70 -17.86
N HIS A 206 6.79 -0.68 -16.77
CA HIS A 206 6.59 -1.56 -15.62
C HIS A 206 5.22 -1.34 -14.94
N LEU A 207 4.61 -0.15 -15.05
CA LEU A 207 3.28 0.16 -14.53
C LEU A 207 2.20 -0.74 -15.16
N ILE A 208 2.39 -1.20 -16.39
CA ILE A 208 1.49 -2.10 -17.12
C ILE A 208 1.34 -3.44 -16.40
N ASN A 209 2.41 -3.93 -15.78
CA ASN A 209 2.48 -5.28 -15.22
C ASN A 209 2.05 -5.36 -13.74
N ARG A 210 1.76 -4.21 -13.10
CA ARG A 210 1.28 -4.18 -11.70
C ARG A 210 -0.06 -4.93 -11.58
N GLN A 211 -0.21 -5.79 -10.58
CA GLN A 211 -1.42 -6.62 -10.42
C GLN A 211 -2.54 -5.92 -9.61
N SER A 212 -2.25 -4.80 -8.96
CA SER A 212 -3.24 -4.09 -8.15
C SER A 212 -4.27 -3.36 -9.01
N THR A 213 -5.53 -3.39 -8.60
CA THR A 213 -6.61 -2.62 -9.24
C THR A 213 -6.48 -1.13 -8.99
N MET A 214 -5.82 -0.74 -7.91
CA MET A 214 -5.48 0.63 -7.55
C MET A 214 -4.15 0.63 -6.79
N SER A 215 -3.19 1.45 -7.22
CA SER A 215 -1.88 1.54 -6.57
C SER A 215 -1.32 2.95 -6.64
N TRP A 216 -0.49 3.28 -5.67
CA TRP A 216 0.30 4.51 -5.67
C TRP A 216 1.40 4.45 -6.71
N ILE A 217 1.71 5.61 -7.29
CA ILE A 217 2.85 5.86 -8.17
C ILE A 217 3.57 7.13 -7.70
N THR A 218 4.86 7.22 -8.02
CA THR A 218 5.68 8.39 -7.67
C THR A 218 5.35 9.59 -8.55
N LYS A 219 5.89 10.75 -8.18
CA LYS A 219 5.73 11.97 -8.97
C LYS A 219 6.40 11.84 -10.34
N GLU A 220 7.57 11.24 -10.39
CA GLU A 220 8.36 11.00 -11.61
C GLU A 220 7.61 10.04 -12.53
N GLU A 221 7.05 8.95 -11.98
CA GLU A 221 6.22 8.01 -12.73
C GLU A 221 4.98 8.69 -13.32
N TYR A 222 4.32 9.56 -12.54
CA TYR A 222 3.16 10.30 -13.01
C TYR A 222 3.52 11.29 -14.12
N LEU A 223 4.58 12.09 -13.94
CA LEU A 223 5.00 13.08 -14.92
C LEU A 223 5.46 12.44 -16.23
N GLU A 224 6.23 11.34 -16.14
CA GLU A 224 6.64 10.55 -17.30
C GLU A 224 5.41 9.94 -18.00
N LEU A 225 4.42 9.44 -17.25
CA LEU A 225 3.22 8.91 -17.85
C LEU A 225 2.42 10.00 -18.58
N MET A 226 2.29 11.18 -17.98
CA MET A 226 1.52 12.29 -18.54
C MET A 226 2.23 13.01 -19.68
N SER A 227 3.57 12.93 -19.77
CA SER A 227 4.33 13.50 -20.90
C SER A 227 4.04 12.74 -22.21
N LEU A 228 3.70 11.45 -22.14
CA LEU A 228 3.31 10.61 -23.28
C LEU A 228 1.95 10.97 -23.89
N LYS A 229 1.23 11.95 -23.31
CA LYS A 229 -0.02 12.48 -23.86
C LYS A 229 0.22 13.28 -25.15
N TYR A 230 1.42 13.82 -25.33
CA TYR A 230 1.83 14.67 -26.46
C TYR A 230 2.92 13.97 -27.28
#